data_AF-A0A929D9G8-F1
#
_entry.id   AF-A0A929D9G8-F1
#
_cell.length_a   1.000
_cell.length_b   1.000
_cell.length_c   1.000
_cell.angle_alpha   90.00
_cell.angle_beta   90.00
_cell.angle_gamma   90.00
#
_symmetry.space_group_name_H-M   'P 1'
#
loop_
_entity.id
_entity.type
_entity.pdbx_description
1 polymer ?
#
loop_
_entity_poly.entity_id
_entity_poly.type
_entity_poly.pdbx_seq_one_letter_code
_entity_poly.pdbx_strand_id
1 'polypeptide(L)'
;MDADLVRLRVIARFWDVELQTSRQRDAAAQLAEAMAAPEAVADAWNALPDDQRQALEPLLAAGGRMPLRVFAREWGEIRTMGPGRAEREQPWQEPASPAEGLWYRGFISRAFDQEPEGTYEVVFVPPELQAHLPIPSTPPPAITIESAPAPAGVRLAGDGLLDDACTLLAYLQNEQLRPGTDGNWPTRHEARLAHRLRDPDPTRLAFLRHLVQRLGWLRHAAAQRGTDSGRLRPDPGPVAAWLQSPTGQQRSVLAEAWRDDPTWNDLFHVPTLHPEDTGAWRNDPLLARKAILRYLTTIHREPVERRAPDTWYKLDDFVNAVKQTHPDFQRPDGDYTTWYIRDATTSAYLSGFESWDRVEGALIHYLVTAPLAW
;
A
#
# COMPACT_ATOMS: atom_id res chain seq x y z
N MET A 1 -9.66 -7.49 -28.88
CA MET A 1 -9.56 -8.85 -28.31
C MET A 1 -8.35 -9.53 -28.94
N ASP A 2 -7.23 -9.65 -28.22
CA ASP A 2 -6.05 -10.40 -28.68
C ASP A 2 -6.11 -11.81 -28.07
N ALA A 3 -6.65 -12.76 -28.84
CA ALA A 3 -6.93 -14.13 -28.42
C ALA A 3 -6.67 -15.07 -29.58
N ASP A 4 -6.08 -16.24 -29.31
CA ASP A 4 -5.86 -17.25 -30.34
C ASP A 4 -7.20 -17.79 -30.91
N LEU A 5 -7.14 -18.41 -32.10
CA LEU A 5 -8.33 -18.88 -32.80
C LEU A 5 -9.09 -19.97 -32.03
N VAL A 6 -8.40 -20.76 -31.19
CA VAL A 6 -9.03 -21.81 -30.36
C VAL A 6 -9.92 -21.14 -29.32
N ARG A 7 -9.38 -20.17 -28.59
CA ARG A 7 -10.14 -19.39 -27.61
C ARG A 7 -11.30 -18.64 -28.27
N LEU A 8 -11.10 -18.01 -29.43
CA LEU A 8 -12.18 -17.32 -30.14
C LEU A 8 -13.35 -18.26 -30.50
N ARG A 9 -13.06 -19.49 -30.93
CA ARG A 9 -14.09 -20.51 -31.22
C ARG A 9 -14.83 -20.96 -29.96
N VAL A 10 -14.12 -21.08 -28.84
CA VAL A 10 -14.71 -21.44 -27.55
C VAL A 10 -15.66 -20.34 -27.06
N ILE A 11 -15.23 -19.08 -27.14
CA ILE A 11 -16.09 -17.94 -26.80
C ILE A 11 -17.31 -17.93 -27.74
N ALA A 12 -17.11 -18.02 -29.05
CA ALA A 12 -18.20 -18.04 -30.02
C ALA A 12 -19.24 -19.13 -29.74
N ARG A 13 -18.80 -20.34 -29.35
CA ARG A 13 -19.70 -21.44 -28.95
C ARG A 13 -20.52 -21.11 -27.70
N PHE A 14 -19.94 -20.42 -26.72
CA PHE A 14 -20.66 -20.05 -25.51
C PHE A 14 -21.68 -18.93 -25.77
N TRP A 15 -21.36 -17.98 -26.65
CA TRP A 15 -22.23 -16.86 -27.03
C TRP A 15 -23.20 -17.17 -28.19
N ASP A 16 -23.26 -18.43 -28.64
CA ASP A 16 -24.08 -18.89 -29.77
C ASP A 16 -23.86 -18.09 -31.08
N VAL A 17 -22.59 -17.78 -31.37
CA VAL A 17 -22.17 -17.03 -32.57
C VAL A 17 -21.53 -17.96 -33.59
N GLU A 18 -22.11 -18.02 -34.80
CA GLU A 18 -21.50 -18.72 -35.93
C GLU A 18 -20.40 -17.88 -36.60
N LEU A 19 -19.13 -18.25 -36.39
CA LEU A 19 -17.99 -17.60 -37.04
C LEU A 19 -17.94 -17.93 -38.54
N GLN A 20 -17.94 -16.91 -39.38
CA GLN A 20 -17.93 -17.05 -40.84
C GLN A 20 -16.51 -17.01 -41.44
N THR A 21 -15.49 -16.95 -40.59
CA THR A 21 -14.09 -16.75 -40.98
C THR A 21 -13.14 -17.59 -40.14
N SER A 22 -12.05 -18.02 -40.77
CA SER A 22 -10.92 -18.68 -40.11
C SER A 22 -9.78 -17.72 -39.78
N ARG A 23 -9.88 -16.45 -40.16
CA ARG A 23 -8.90 -15.41 -39.85
C ARG A 23 -9.15 -14.87 -38.46
N GLN A 24 -8.15 -14.97 -37.58
CA GLN A 24 -8.22 -14.58 -36.17
C GLN A 24 -8.75 -13.16 -35.97
N ARG A 25 -8.23 -12.17 -36.74
CA ARG A 25 -8.65 -10.77 -36.62
C ARG A 25 -10.11 -10.56 -36.98
N ASP A 26 -10.57 -11.19 -38.07
CA ASP A 26 -11.94 -11.05 -38.56
C ASP A 26 -12.91 -11.77 -37.60
N ALA A 27 -12.52 -12.94 -37.07
CA ALA A 27 -13.30 -13.68 -36.08
C ALA A 27 -13.44 -12.89 -34.77
N ALA A 28 -12.35 -12.25 -34.30
CA ALA A 28 -12.39 -11.40 -33.11
C ALA A 28 -13.29 -10.17 -33.29
N ALA A 29 -13.32 -9.57 -34.48
CA ALA A 29 -14.19 -8.44 -34.79
C ALA A 29 -15.68 -8.86 -34.83
N GLN A 30 -15.99 -9.96 -35.54
CA GLN A 30 -17.35 -10.51 -35.61
C GLN A 30 -17.88 -10.85 -34.20
N LEU A 31 -17.04 -11.47 -33.38
CA LEU A 31 -17.38 -11.85 -32.02
C LEU A 31 -17.60 -10.62 -31.11
N ALA A 32 -16.72 -9.62 -31.18
CA ALA A 32 -16.87 -8.39 -30.40
C ALA A 32 -18.17 -7.64 -30.74
N GLU A 33 -18.56 -7.59 -32.01
CA GLU A 33 -19.82 -6.99 -32.46
C GLU A 33 -21.04 -7.75 -31.91
N ALA A 34 -21.04 -9.09 -32.03
CA ALA A 34 -22.14 -9.92 -31.54
C ALA A 34 -22.28 -9.87 -30.00
N MET A 35 -21.16 -9.87 -29.28
CA MET A 35 -21.12 -9.82 -27.82
C MET A 35 -21.56 -8.48 -27.24
N ALA A 36 -21.53 -7.39 -28.01
CA ALA A 36 -21.93 -6.05 -27.55
C ALA A 36 -23.45 -5.85 -27.50
N ALA A 37 -24.26 -6.79 -28.01
CA ALA A 37 -25.72 -6.69 -27.98
C ALA A 37 -26.26 -6.87 -26.54
N PRO A 38 -27.13 -5.97 -26.02
CA PRO A 38 -27.63 -6.05 -24.64
C PRO A 38 -28.30 -7.38 -24.29
N GLU A 39 -29.09 -7.95 -25.22
CA GLU A 39 -29.76 -9.24 -25.05
C GLU A 39 -28.75 -10.39 -24.95
N ALA A 40 -27.73 -10.38 -25.81
CA ALA A 40 -26.65 -11.38 -25.78
C ALA A 40 -25.88 -11.33 -24.45
N VAL A 41 -25.58 -10.14 -23.92
CA VAL A 41 -24.93 -9.99 -22.61
C VAL A 41 -25.80 -10.51 -21.48
N ALA A 42 -27.11 -10.23 -21.51
CA ALA A 42 -28.05 -10.70 -20.50
C ALA A 42 -28.17 -12.23 -20.50
N ASP A 43 -28.28 -12.84 -21.68
CA ASP A 43 -28.35 -14.30 -21.83
C ASP A 43 -27.05 -14.97 -21.38
N ALA A 44 -25.91 -14.42 -21.80
CA ALA A 44 -24.60 -14.91 -21.39
C ALA A 44 -24.39 -14.80 -19.88
N TRP A 45 -24.82 -13.69 -19.25
CA TRP A 45 -24.79 -13.52 -17.79
C TRP A 45 -25.66 -14.55 -17.08
N ASN A 46 -26.88 -14.81 -17.57
CA ASN A 46 -27.78 -15.80 -16.98
C ASN A 46 -27.29 -17.24 -17.15
N ALA A 47 -26.50 -17.51 -18.19
CA ALA A 47 -25.86 -18.80 -18.45
C ALA A 47 -24.58 -19.03 -17.64
N LEU A 48 -24.05 -18.03 -16.94
CA LEU A 48 -22.86 -18.19 -16.10
C LEU A 48 -23.16 -19.05 -14.86
N PRO A 49 -22.28 -20.02 -14.53
CA PRO A 49 -22.31 -20.70 -13.24
C PRO A 49 -22.16 -19.73 -12.06
N ASP A 50 -22.70 -20.10 -10.89
CA ASP A 50 -22.74 -19.24 -9.70
C ASP A 50 -21.35 -18.79 -9.23
N ASP A 51 -20.35 -19.67 -9.27
CA ASP A 51 -18.97 -19.37 -8.88
C ASP A 51 -18.32 -18.31 -9.79
N GLN A 52 -18.60 -18.36 -11.08
CA GLN A 52 -18.11 -17.39 -12.07
C GLN A 52 -18.83 -16.04 -11.95
N ARG A 53 -20.13 -16.04 -11.62
CA ARG A 53 -20.85 -14.80 -11.31
C ARG A 53 -20.29 -14.15 -10.04
N GLN A 54 -20.07 -14.93 -8.98
CA GLN A 54 -19.44 -14.45 -7.74
C GLN A 54 -18.04 -13.88 -7.97
N ALA A 55 -17.28 -14.40 -8.93
CA ALA A 55 -15.99 -13.84 -9.31
C ALA A 55 -16.10 -12.52 -10.10
N LEU A 56 -17.12 -12.41 -10.95
CA LEU A 56 -17.30 -11.24 -11.83
C LEU A 56 -17.89 -10.03 -11.08
N GLU A 57 -18.74 -10.25 -10.08
CA GLU A 57 -19.39 -9.18 -9.30
C GLU A 57 -18.38 -8.23 -8.60
N PRO A 58 -17.38 -8.71 -7.82
CA PRO A 58 -16.37 -7.83 -7.22
C PRO A 58 -15.53 -7.09 -8.26
N LEU A 59 -15.26 -7.72 -9.41
CA LEU A 59 -14.55 -7.07 -10.51
C LEU A 59 -15.37 -5.90 -11.09
N LEU A 60 -16.67 -6.10 -11.29
CA LEU A 60 -17.58 -5.02 -11.72
C LEU A 60 -17.70 -3.92 -10.66
N ALA A 61 -17.81 -4.29 -9.39
CA ALA A 61 -17.85 -3.34 -8.26
C ALA A 61 -16.57 -2.50 -8.16
N ALA A 62 -15.41 -3.05 -8.55
CA ALA A 62 -14.14 -2.35 -8.66
C ALA A 62 -13.98 -1.52 -9.95
N GLY A 63 -15.07 -1.30 -10.70
CA GLY A 63 -15.04 -0.54 -11.95
C GLY A 63 -14.64 -1.38 -13.17
N GLY A 64 -14.70 -2.71 -13.07
CA GLY A 64 -14.44 -3.64 -14.18
C GLY A 64 -12.96 -3.98 -14.38
N ARG A 65 -12.08 -3.63 -13.44
CA ARG A 65 -10.63 -3.82 -13.57
C ARG A 65 -9.98 -4.06 -12.22
N MET A 66 -9.02 -4.99 -12.15
CA MET A 66 -8.15 -5.17 -10.99
C MET A 66 -6.82 -5.86 -11.36
N PRO A 67 -5.79 -5.81 -10.49
CA PRO A 67 -4.55 -6.54 -10.70
C PRO A 67 -4.79 -8.05 -10.83
N LEU A 68 -4.10 -8.70 -11.76
CA LEU A 68 -4.30 -10.13 -12.06
C LEU A 68 -3.97 -10.99 -10.84
N ARG A 69 -2.89 -10.69 -10.10
CA ARG A 69 -2.49 -11.47 -8.92
C ARG A 69 -3.52 -11.37 -7.80
N VAL A 70 -4.11 -10.18 -7.61
CA VAL A 70 -5.19 -9.96 -6.64
C VAL A 70 -6.42 -10.79 -7.03
N PHE A 71 -6.82 -10.75 -8.30
CA PHE A 71 -7.94 -11.56 -8.79
C PHE A 71 -7.68 -13.06 -8.66
N ALA A 72 -6.47 -13.52 -9.03
CA ALA A 72 -6.10 -14.93 -9.01
C ALA A 72 -5.96 -15.50 -7.60
N ARG A 73 -5.57 -14.67 -6.62
CA ARG A 73 -5.53 -15.08 -5.20
C ARG A 73 -6.91 -15.45 -4.66
N GLU A 74 -7.94 -14.71 -5.06
CA GLU A 74 -9.32 -14.89 -4.60
C GLU A 74 -10.07 -15.94 -5.45
N TRP A 75 -9.92 -15.86 -6.78
CA TRP A 75 -10.74 -16.60 -7.75
C TRP A 75 -9.98 -17.65 -8.55
N GLY A 76 -8.74 -17.93 -8.15
CA GLY A 76 -7.86 -18.95 -8.71
C GLY A 76 -7.12 -18.53 -9.99
N GLU A 77 -6.08 -19.30 -10.29
CA GLU A 77 -5.20 -19.05 -11.44
C GLU A 77 -5.86 -19.38 -12.79
N ILE A 78 -5.44 -18.67 -13.83
CA ILE A 78 -5.83 -18.95 -15.22
C ILE A 78 -4.63 -19.59 -15.92
N ARG A 79 -4.71 -20.90 -16.23
CA ARG A 79 -3.58 -21.67 -16.75
C ARG A 79 -3.12 -21.12 -18.10
N THR A 80 -1.83 -20.85 -18.24
CA THR A 80 -1.23 -20.49 -19.53
C THR A 80 -1.03 -21.74 -20.38
N MET A 81 -1.81 -21.84 -21.47
CA MET A 81 -1.74 -22.97 -22.41
C MET A 81 -1.52 -22.46 -23.84
N GLY A 82 -0.62 -23.10 -24.56
CA GLY A 82 -0.54 -22.93 -26.02
C GLY A 82 -1.74 -23.59 -26.73
N PRO A 83 -2.05 -23.18 -27.98
CA PRO A 83 -3.28 -23.58 -28.67
C PRO A 83 -3.44 -25.10 -28.79
N GLY A 84 -2.36 -25.83 -29.12
CA GLY A 84 -2.43 -27.29 -29.24
C GLY A 84 -2.65 -28.04 -27.91
N ARG A 85 -2.22 -27.47 -26.79
CA ARG A 85 -2.52 -28.03 -25.45
C ARG A 85 -3.96 -27.74 -25.07
N ALA A 86 -4.42 -26.52 -25.34
CA ALA A 86 -5.79 -26.10 -25.07
C ALA A 86 -6.82 -26.95 -25.84
N GLU A 87 -6.59 -27.26 -27.12
CA GLU A 87 -7.47 -28.15 -27.91
C GLU A 87 -7.56 -29.58 -27.35
N ARG A 88 -6.47 -30.07 -26.76
CA ARG A 88 -6.39 -31.41 -26.19
C ARG A 88 -7.03 -31.50 -24.80
N GLU A 89 -6.70 -30.56 -23.93
CA GLU A 89 -7.13 -30.56 -22.52
C GLU A 89 -8.50 -29.90 -22.32
N GLN A 90 -8.94 -29.07 -23.27
CA GLN A 90 -10.24 -28.39 -23.28
C GLN A 90 -10.60 -27.76 -21.92
N PRO A 91 -9.73 -26.87 -21.37
CA PRO A 91 -9.88 -26.30 -20.03
C PRO A 91 -11.18 -25.52 -19.81
N TRP A 92 -11.91 -25.17 -20.86
CA TRP A 92 -13.24 -24.56 -20.77
C TRP A 92 -14.38 -25.54 -20.40
N GLN A 93 -14.15 -26.85 -20.49
CA GLN A 93 -15.12 -27.86 -20.02
C GLN A 93 -15.00 -28.08 -18.51
N GLU A 94 -13.77 -28.17 -18.02
CA GLU A 94 -13.42 -28.32 -16.60
C GLU A 94 -12.38 -27.25 -16.23
N PRO A 95 -12.83 -26.01 -16.00
CA PRO A 95 -11.94 -24.94 -15.58
C PRO A 95 -11.39 -25.25 -14.20
N ALA A 96 -10.10 -24.98 -13.99
CA ALA A 96 -9.44 -25.15 -12.70
C ALA A 96 -9.87 -24.10 -11.67
N SER A 97 -10.50 -23.01 -12.13
CA SER A 97 -10.91 -21.89 -11.30
C SER A 97 -12.05 -21.09 -11.95
N PRO A 98 -12.84 -20.35 -11.14
CA PRO A 98 -13.82 -19.39 -11.67
C PRO A 98 -13.21 -18.37 -12.63
N ALA A 99 -12.00 -17.87 -12.32
CA ALA A 99 -11.27 -16.97 -13.19
C ALA A 99 -11.00 -17.58 -14.58
N GLU A 100 -10.58 -18.85 -14.64
CA GLU A 100 -10.34 -19.54 -15.91
C GLU A 100 -11.64 -19.78 -16.70
N GLY A 101 -12.74 -20.07 -16.02
CA GLY A 101 -14.06 -20.14 -16.63
C GLY A 101 -14.46 -18.84 -17.32
N LEU A 102 -14.34 -17.71 -16.61
CA LEU A 102 -14.61 -16.37 -17.15
C LEU A 102 -13.69 -16.03 -18.34
N TRP A 103 -12.42 -16.44 -18.28
CA TRP A 103 -11.44 -16.21 -19.34
C TRP A 103 -11.84 -16.88 -20.67
N TYR A 104 -12.24 -18.15 -20.61
CA TYR A 104 -12.65 -18.90 -21.80
C TYR A 104 -14.06 -18.57 -22.29
N ARG A 105 -14.92 -18.02 -21.42
CA ARG A 105 -16.24 -17.48 -21.82
C ARG A 105 -16.17 -16.04 -22.34
N GLY A 106 -15.02 -15.38 -22.27
CA GLY A 106 -14.81 -14.06 -22.87
C GLY A 106 -15.27 -12.87 -22.02
N PHE A 107 -15.66 -13.09 -20.75
CA PHE A 107 -16.06 -12.01 -19.84
C PHE A 107 -14.87 -11.18 -19.32
N ILE A 108 -13.68 -11.77 -19.31
CA ILE A 108 -12.46 -11.10 -18.85
C ILE A 108 -11.33 -11.19 -19.88
N SER A 109 -10.50 -10.16 -19.88
CA SER A 109 -9.28 -10.04 -20.67
C SER A 109 -8.12 -9.59 -19.81
N ARG A 110 -6.89 -9.80 -20.29
CA ARG A 110 -5.66 -9.37 -19.64
C ARG A 110 -5.07 -8.20 -20.40
N ALA A 111 -4.51 -7.26 -19.67
CA ALA A 111 -3.70 -6.18 -20.21
C ALA A 111 -2.56 -5.88 -19.24
N PHE A 112 -1.63 -5.04 -19.65
CA PHE A 112 -0.64 -4.45 -18.75
C PHE A 112 -1.08 -3.05 -18.37
N ASP A 113 -0.97 -2.71 -17.09
CA ASP A 113 -1.08 -1.33 -16.60
C ASP A 113 0.28 -0.72 -16.35
N GLN A 114 0.37 0.61 -16.43
CA GLN A 114 1.56 1.36 -16.04
C GLN A 114 1.24 2.24 -14.84
N GLU A 115 1.89 1.97 -13.72
CA GLU A 115 1.90 2.82 -12.54
C GLU A 115 3.32 3.35 -12.25
N PRO A 116 3.46 4.37 -11.38
CA PRO A 116 4.78 4.91 -11.00
C PRO A 116 5.78 3.86 -10.48
N GLU A 117 5.26 2.76 -9.94
CA GLU A 117 6.02 1.68 -9.32
C GLU A 117 6.44 0.58 -10.31
N GLY A 118 5.78 0.46 -11.47
CA GLY A 118 6.09 -0.56 -12.47
C GLY A 118 4.94 -0.85 -13.42
N THR A 119 5.19 -1.81 -14.32
CA THR A 119 4.16 -2.38 -15.19
C THR A 119 3.69 -3.71 -14.61
N TYR A 120 2.40 -3.88 -14.40
CA TYR A 120 1.81 -5.12 -13.86
C TYR A 120 0.63 -5.60 -14.72
N GLU A 121 0.33 -6.90 -14.64
CA GLU A 121 -0.81 -7.47 -15.36
C GLU A 121 -2.12 -7.16 -14.63
N VAL A 122 -3.11 -6.73 -15.39
CA VAL A 122 -4.48 -6.51 -14.92
C VAL A 122 -5.44 -7.46 -15.62
N VAL A 123 -6.48 -7.85 -14.90
CA VAL A 123 -7.69 -8.40 -15.47
C VAL A 123 -8.72 -7.29 -15.63
N PHE A 124 -9.44 -7.28 -16.75
CA PHE A 124 -10.51 -6.33 -16.98
C PHE A 124 -11.68 -6.96 -17.74
N VAL A 125 -12.87 -6.41 -17.51
CA VAL A 125 -14.08 -6.68 -18.27
C VAL A 125 -14.08 -5.77 -19.50
N PRO A 126 -14.25 -6.29 -20.73
CA PRO A 126 -14.40 -5.47 -21.93
C PRO A 126 -15.48 -4.39 -21.72
N PRO A 127 -15.19 -3.10 -22.01
CA PRO A 127 -16.12 -2.00 -21.75
C PRO A 127 -17.49 -2.18 -22.42
N GLU A 128 -17.50 -2.83 -23.59
CA GLU A 128 -18.71 -3.15 -24.35
C GLU A 128 -19.63 -4.12 -23.59
N LEU A 129 -19.05 -5.07 -22.86
CA LEU A 129 -19.81 -5.96 -21.97
C LEU A 129 -20.22 -5.24 -20.69
N GLN A 130 -19.29 -4.50 -20.09
CA GLN A 130 -19.51 -3.82 -18.81
C GLN A 130 -20.69 -2.86 -18.84
N ALA A 131 -20.94 -2.19 -19.97
CA ALA A 131 -22.07 -1.28 -20.16
C ALA A 131 -23.45 -1.94 -20.02
N HIS A 132 -23.53 -3.26 -20.17
CA HIS A 132 -24.76 -4.04 -20.15
C HIS A 132 -24.84 -5.05 -18.99
N LEU A 133 -23.76 -5.21 -18.23
CA LEU A 133 -23.71 -6.09 -17.06
C LEU A 133 -24.34 -5.43 -15.82
N PRO A 134 -24.94 -6.22 -14.92
CA PRO A 134 -25.44 -5.68 -13.66
C PRO A 134 -24.26 -5.22 -12.81
N ILE A 135 -24.13 -3.91 -12.61
CA ILE A 135 -23.15 -3.35 -11.68
C ILE A 135 -23.72 -3.54 -10.27
N PRO A 136 -23.08 -4.31 -9.39
CA PRO A 136 -23.56 -4.46 -8.03
C PRO A 136 -23.54 -3.08 -7.34
N SER A 137 -24.66 -2.67 -6.74
CA SER A 137 -24.74 -1.44 -5.95
C SER A 137 -24.07 -1.57 -4.58
N THR A 138 -23.23 -2.58 -4.39
CA THR A 138 -22.57 -2.85 -3.11
C THR A 138 -21.57 -1.73 -2.86
N PRO A 139 -21.70 -0.98 -1.75
CA PRO A 139 -20.72 0.04 -1.42
C PRO A 139 -19.34 -0.61 -1.29
N PRO A 140 -18.26 0.12 -1.63
CA PRO A 140 -16.91 -0.41 -1.48
C PRO A 140 -16.70 -0.89 -0.05
N PRO A 141 -15.96 -1.99 0.15
CA PRO A 141 -15.75 -2.55 1.47
C PRO A 141 -15.09 -1.49 2.36
N ALA A 142 -15.71 -1.22 3.51
CA ALA A 142 -15.28 -0.20 4.45
C ALA A 142 -14.74 -0.85 5.71
N ILE A 143 -13.59 -0.33 6.19
CA ILE A 143 -13.00 -0.79 7.44
C ILE A 143 -13.97 -0.51 8.59
N THR A 144 -14.48 -1.58 9.17
CA THR A 144 -15.38 -1.54 10.32
C THR A 144 -14.75 -2.36 11.44
N ILE A 145 -14.63 -1.76 12.62
CA ILE A 145 -14.11 -2.41 13.82
C ILE A 145 -15.04 -2.14 14.99
N GLU A 146 -15.18 -3.13 15.87
CA GLU A 146 -15.98 -3.01 17.08
C GLU A 146 -15.25 -2.18 18.14
N SER A 147 -16.01 -1.46 18.96
CA SER A 147 -15.44 -0.77 20.10
C SER A 147 -14.98 -1.77 21.15
N ALA A 148 -13.88 -1.43 21.80
CA ALA A 148 -13.29 -2.17 22.91
C ALA A 148 -13.64 -1.49 24.24
N PRO A 149 -13.63 -2.25 25.35
CA PRO A 149 -13.68 -1.66 26.68
C PRO A 149 -12.46 -0.78 26.93
N ALA A 150 -12.61 0.21 27.82
CA ALA A 150 -11.49 1.08 28.21
C ALA A 150 -10.33 0.25 28.81
N PRO A 151 -9.07 0.57 28.45
CA PRO A 151 -7.92 -0.15 28.97
C PRO A 151 -7.68 0.19 30.44
N ALA A 152 -7.04 -0.72 31.17
CA ALA A 152 -6.71 -0.54 32.59
C ALA A 152 -5.69 0.60 32.84
N GLY A 153 -4.93 0.98 31.82
CA GLY A 153 -3.97 2.08 31.89
C GLY A 153 -3.86 2.80 30.55
N VAL A 154 -3.83 4.13 30.62
CA VAL A 154 -3.69 5.01 29.45
C VAL A 154 -2.33 5.69 29.51
N ARG A 155 -1.58 5.59 28.41
CA ARG A 155 -0.34 6.34 28.21
C ARG A 155 -0.56 7.32 27.07
N LEU A 156 -0.36 8.60 27.34
CA LEU A 156 -0.44 9.67 26.34
C LEU A 156 0.98 10.08 25.95
N ALA A 157 1.26 10.15 24.65
CA ALA A 157 2.54 10.64 24.13
C ALA A 157 2.68 12.17 24.31
N GLY A 158 1.60 12.90 24.07
CA GLY A 158 1.43 14.29 24.50
C GLY A 158 2.10 15.29 23.55
N ASP A 159 3.16 15.94 24.05
CA ASP A 159 4.03 16.82 23.26
C ASP A 159 5.49 16.35 23.34
N GLY A 160 5.72 15.09 23.74
CA GLY A 160 7.06 14.58 24.04
C GLY A 160 8.04 14.71 22.87
N LEU A 161 7.55 14.52 21.63
CA LEU A 161 8.37 14.70 20.43
C LEU A 161 8.74 16.17 20.17
N LEU A 162 7.86 17.11 20.51
CA LEU A 162 8.12 18.55 20.37
C LEU A 162 9.19 19.00 21.37
N ASP A 163 9.09 18.52 22.61
CA ASP A 163 10.08 18.78 23.65
C ASP A 163 11.46 18.18 23.30
N ASP A 164 11.48 16.97 22.74
CA ASP A 164 12.70 16.33 22.26
C ASP A 164 13.30 17.07 21.07
N ALA A 165 12.48 17.57 20.14
CA ALA A 165 12.94 18.42 19.04
C ALA A 165 13.56 19.74 19.55
N CYS A 166 12.93 20.39 20.53
CA CYS A 166 13.47 21.59 21.18
C CYS A 166 14.81 21.28 21.89
N THR A 167 14.88 20.16 22.61
CA THR A 167 16.08 19.68 23.29
C THR A 167 17.23 19.44 22.30
N LEU A 168 16.94 18.81 21.16
CA LEU A 168 17.90 18.59 20.09
C LEU A 168 18.41 19.91 19.49
N LEU A 169 17.52 20.86 19.18
CA LEU A 169 17.90 22.16 18.63
C LEU A 169 18.74 22.98 19.61
N ALA A 170 18.37 23.00 20.89
CA ALA A 170 19.14 23.63 21.95
C ALA A 170 20.51 22.96 22.13
N TYR A 171 20.58 21.63 22.03
CA TYR A 171 21.86 20.90 22.05
C TYR A 171 22.77 21.36 20.91
N LEU A 172 22.27 21.37 19.67
CA LEU A 172 23.05 21.76 18.48
C LEU A 172 23.47 23.25 18.52
N GLN A 173 22.67 24.12 19.13
CA GLN A 173 23.02 25.52 19.31
C GLN A 173 24.25 25.71 20.21
N ASN A 174 24.33 24.91 21.27
CA ASN A 174 25.36 25.05 22.31
C ASN A 174 26.60 24.18 22.03
N GLU A 175 26.42 22.99 21.49
CA GLU A 175 27.49 21.99 21.34
C GLU A 175 28.17 22.04 19.97
N GLN A 176 29.46 21.76 19.92
CA GLN A 176 30.26 21.77 18.69
C GLN A 176 30.17 20.44 17.94
N LEU A 177 28.97 20.07 17.49
CA LEU A 177 28.78 18.84 16.72
C LEU A 177 29.31 19.02 15.30
N ARG A 178 30.20 18.10 14.89
CA ARG A 178 30.73 17.98 13.52
C ARG A 178 30.39 16.56 13.04
N PRO A 179 29.55 16.41 12.01
CA PRO A 179 29.31 15.10 11.41
C PRO A 179 30.60 14.51 10.84
N GLY A 180 30.69 13.18 10.80
CA GLY A 180 31.73 12.45 10.09
C GLY A 180 31.62 12.63 8.58
N THR A 181 32.61 12.09 7.85
CA THR A 181 32.61 12.10 6.37
C THR A 181 31.46 11.29 5.77
N ASP A 182 30.93 10.35 6.53
CA ASP A 182 29.74 9.53 6.26
C ASP A 182 28.43 10.20 6.70
N GLY A 183 28.48 11.41 7.27
CA GLY A 183 27.32 12.13 7.80
C GLY A 183 26.88 11.67 9.19
N ASN A 184 27.51 10.65 9.77
CA ASN A 184 27.16 10.13 11.09
C ASN A 184 27.59 11.09 12.20
N TRP A 185 26.88 11.05 13.33
CA TRP A 185 27.22 11.88 14.48
C TRP A 185 28.20 11.11 15.37
N PRO A 186 29.23 11.78 15.94
CA PRO A 186 30.13 11.08 16.85
C PRO A 186 29.37 10.51 18.05
N THR A 187 29.64 9.25 18.43
CA THR A 187 28.90 8.50 19.48
C THR A 187 28.77 9.24 20.80
N ARG A 188 29.79 10.06 21.16
CA ARG A 188 29.74 10.90 22.37
C ARG A 188 28.60 11.92 22.35
N HIS A 189 28.23 12.44 21.17
CA HIS A 189 27.14 13.40 21.03
C HIS A 189 25.79 12.68 21.11
N GLU A 190 25.67 11.52 20.48
CA GLU A 190 24.47 10.68 20.55
C GLU A 190 24.18 10.25 21.99
N ALA A 191 25.17 9.74 22.72
CA ALA A 191 25.02 9.35 24.13
C ALA A 191 24.63 10.52 25.04
N ARG A 192 25.25 11.69 24.85
CA ARG A 192 24.93 12.90 25.64
C ARG A 192 23.53 13.43 25.34
N LEU A 193 23.09 13.35 24.09
CA LEU A 193 21.76 13.78 23.68
C LEU A 193 20.70 12.81 24.20
N ALA A 194 20.90 11.48 24.05
CA ALA A 194 19.98 10.46 24.55
C ALA A 194 19.65 10.63 26.04
N HIS A 195 20.63 11.02 26.87
CA HIS A 195 20.40 11.29 28.29
C HIS A 195 19.54 12.54 28.58
N ARG A 196 19.36 13.42 27.61
CA ARG A 196 18.57 14.67 27.74
C ARG A 196 17.19 14.55 27.13
N LEU A 197 16.94 13.57 26.28
CA LEU A 197 15.64 13.34 25.66
C LEU A 197 14.67 12.73 26.68
N ARG A 198 13.39 13.03 26.52
CA ARG A 198 12.31 12.38 27.27
C ARG A 198 12.23 10.90 26.93
N ASP A 199 12.45 10.57 25.66
CA ASP A 199 12.54 9.19 25.19
C ASP A 199 13.94 8.94 24.59
N PRO A 200 14.77 8.12 25.26
CA PRO A 200 16.14 7.84 24.85
C PRO A 200 16.25 6.79 23.74
N ASP A 201 15.14 6.30 23.17
CA ASP A 201 15.16 5.33 22.08
C ASP A 201 16.01 5.84 20.88
N PRO A 202 17.08 5.12 20.49
CA PRO A 202 17.91 5.48 19.35
C PRO A 202 17.11 5.64 18.05
N THR A 203 16.05 4.84 17.85
CA THR A 203 15.20 4.91 16.65
C THR A 203 14.45 6.24 16.60
N ARG A 204 13.92 6.68 17.74
CA ARG A 204 13.27 7.98 17.87
C ARG A 204 14.24 9.14 17.66
N LEU A 205 15.47 9.05 18.16
CA LEU A 205 16.50 10.05 17.88
C LEU A 205 16.85 10.10 16.38
N ALA A 206 16.99 8.96 15.71
CA ALA A 206 17.22 8.90 14.27
C ALA A 206 16.06 9.57 13.51
N PHE A 207 14.82 9.31 13.91
CA PHE A 207 13.63 9.93 13.33
C PHE A 207 13.62 11.46 13.54
N LEU A 208 13.91 11.94 14.75
CA LEU A 208 14.02 13.38 15.04
C LEU A 208 15.09 14.06 14.20
N ARG A 209 16.28 13.44 14.09
CA ARG A 209 17.38 13.94 13.25
C ARG A 209 16.95 14.07 11.80
N HIS A 210 16.27 13.05 11.29
CA HIS A 210 15.73 13.02 9.95
C HIS A 210 14.76 14.18 9.71
N LEU A 211 13.78 14.38 10.61
CA LEU A 211 12.80 15.47 10.50
C LEU A 211 13.45 16.85 10.49
N VAL A 212 14.34 17.15 11.42
CA VAL A 212 14.98 18.48 11.47
C VAL A 212 15.87 18.74 10.24
N GLN A 213 16.45 17.69 9.66
CA GLN A 213 17.18 17.78 8.40
C GLN A 213 16.23 18.01 7.23
N ARG A 214 15.14 17.24 7.14
CA ARG A 214 14.12 17.36 6.09
C ARG A 214 13.47 18.75 6.06
N LEU A 215 13.26 19.33 7.25
CA LEU A 215 12.72 20.68 7.42
C LEU A 215 13.72 21.81 7.11
N GLY A 216 14.98 21.47 6.80
CA GLY A 216 16.02 22.45 6.52
C GLY A 216 16.38 23.28 7.76
N TRP A 217 16.17 22.75 8.96
CA TRP A 217 16.48 23.46 10.21
C TRP A 217 17.95 23.41 10.57
N LEU A 218 18.76 22.71 9.80
CA LEU A 218 20.17 22.51 10.05
C LEU A 218 21.00 23.16 8.94
N ARG A 219 22.03 23.89 9.35
CA ARG A 219 23.03 24.47 8.45
C ARG A 219 24.44 24.18 8.94
N HIS A 220 25.38 24.14 8.02
CA HIS A 220 26.79 24.15 8.35
C HIS A 220 27.24 25.59 8.64
N ALA A 221 27.89 25.79 9.79
CA ALA A 221 28.48 27.07 10.13
C ALA A 221 29.57 27.43 9.10
N ALA A 222 29.46 28.63 8.54
CA ALA A 222 30.48 29.18 7.65
C ALA A 222 31.79 29.36 8.41
N ALA A 223 32.91 29.18 7.71
CA ALA A 223 34.24 29.43 8.22
C ALA A 223 34.45 30.95 8.47
N GLN A 224 33.95 31.49 9.58
CA GLN A 224 34.34 32.83 10.00
C GLN A 224 35.62 32.74 10.84
N ARG A 225 36.71 33.32 10.31
CA ARG A 225 38.03 33.53 10.93
C ARG A 225 38.35 32.57 12.09
N GLY A 226 38.78 31.35 11.72
CA GLY A 226 39.35 30.36 12.63
C GLY A 226 38.49 29.09 12.75
N THR A 227 39.02 27.97 12.25
CA THR A 227 38.71 26.54 12.54
C THR A 227 37.27 26.03 12.73
N ASP A 228 36.22 26.83 12.55
CA ASP A 228 34.83 26.49 12.89
C ASP A 228 33.99 26.02 11.68
N SER A 229 34.65 25.76 10.55
CA SER A 229 34.03 25.21 9.34
C SER A 229 33.48 23.80 9.59
N GLY A 230 32.25 23.54 9.16
CA GLY A 230 31.66 22.21 9.18
C GLY A 230 30.88 21.86 10.46
N ARG A 231 30.79 22.77 11.44
CA ARG A 231 29.90 22.59 12.61
C ARG A 231 28.44 22.65 12.19
N LEU A 232 27.64 21.71 12.66
CA LEU A 232 26.19 21.72 12.48
C LEU A 232 25.54 22.70 13.47
N ARG A 233 24.68 23.61 12.99
CA ARG A 233 23.91 24.53 13.83
C ARG A 233 22.46 24.66 13.36
N PRO A 234 21.53 25.01 14.26
CA PRO A 234 20.19 25.39 13.86
C PRO A 234 20.21 26.59 12.91
N ASP A 235 19.36 26.57 11.88
CA ASP A 235 19.06 27.75 11.09
C ASP A 235 18.11 28.66 11.88
N PRO A 236 18.50 29.90 12.22
CA PRO A 236 17.73 30.76 13.10
C PRO A 236 16.36 31.13 12.54
N GLY A 237 16.19 31.21 11.21
CA GLY A 237 14.94 31.63 10.59
C GLY A 237 13.79 30.65 10.85
N PRO A 238 13.81 29.45 10.24
CA PRO A 238 12.74 28.48 10.37
C PRO A 238 12.63 27.93 11.80
N VAL A 239 13.74 27.81 12.54
CA VAL A 239 13.72 27.33 13.93
C VAL A 239 13.04 28.32 14.86
N ALA A 240 13.36 29.61 14.78
CA ALA A 240 12.69 30.61 15.62
C ALA A 240 11.20 30.71 15.27
N ALA A 241 10.84 30.66 13.98
CA ALA A 241 9.45 30.66 13.54
C ALA A 241 8.66 29.47 14.12
N TRP A 242 9.25 28.27 14.10
CA TRP A 242 8.64 27.08 14.70
C TRP A 242 8.51 27.20 16.23
N LEU A 243 9.58 27.59 16.94
CA LEU A 243 9.57 27.74 18.40
C LEU A 243 8.56 28.79 18.90
N GLN A 244 8.26 29.82 18.10
CA GLN A 244 7.28 30.86 18.43
C GLN A 244 5.84 30.50 18.01
N SER A 245 5.66 29.45 17.21
CA SER A 245 4.34 29.04 16.75
C SER A 245 3.53 28.31 17.85
N PRO A 246 2.19 28.35 17.80
CA PRO A 246 1.36 27.58 18.71
C PRO A 246 1.64 26.08 18.63
N THR A 247 1.50 25.35 19.74
CA THR A 247 1.79 23.89 19.84
C THR A 247 1.09 23.05 18.76
N GLY A 248 -0.16 23.39 18.41
CA GLY A 248 -0.88 22.73 17.32
C GLY A 248 -0.16 22.86 15.97
N GLN A 249 0.36 24.06 15.67
CA GLN A 249 1.13 24.32 14.45
C GLN A 249 2.50 23.63 14.51
N GLN A 250 3.17 23.62 15.67
CA GLN A 250 4.43 22.89 15.83
C GLN A 250 4.29 21.41 15.51
N ARG A 251 3.20 20.79 16.00
CA ARG A 251 2.85 19.39 15.71
C ARG A 251 2.57 19.17 14.23
N SER A 252 1.73 20.02 13.62
CA SER A 252 1.42 19.92 12.19
C SER A 252 2.69 19.99 11.33
N VAL A 253 3.62 20.90 11.62
CA VAL A 253 4.88 21.02 10.85
C VAL A 253 5.68 19.72 10.86
N LEU A 254 5.84 19.07 12.01
CA LEU A 254 6.58 17.82 12.11
C LEU A 254 5.80 16.64 11.50
N ALA A 255 4.47 16.59 11.71
CA ALA A 255 3.62 15.53 11.17
C ALA A 255 3.53 15.57 9.63
N GLU A 256 3.41 16.76 9.04
CA GLU A 256 3.41 16.96 7.60
C GLU A 256 4.78 16.66 6.99
N ALA A 257 5.86 17.06 7.67
CA ALA A 257 7.22 16.74 7.26
C ALA A 257 7.45 15.22 7.18
N TRP A 258 6.98 14.45 8.16
CA TRP A 258 7.00 12.99 8.06
C TRP A 258 6.06 12.49 6.96
N ARG A 259 4.79 12.88 6.99
CA ARG A 259 3.75 12.36 6.08
C ARG A 259 4.17 12.47 4.61
N ASP A 260 4.80 13.57 4.23
CA ASP A 260 5.08 13.92 2.84
C ASP A 260 6.53 13.60 2.42
N ASP A 261 7.33 12.95 3.29
CA ASP A 261 8.73 12.65 3.01
C ASP A 261 8.97 11.22 2.46
N PRO A 262 9.32 11.07 1.17
CA PRO A 262 9.60 9.76 0.57
C PRO A 262 10.94 9.15 1.00
N THR A 263 11.80 9.89 1.71
CA THR A 263 13.17 9.46 2.04
C THR A 263 13.28 8.75 3.39
N TRP A 264 12.27 8.87 4.25
CA TRP A 264 12.10 8.00 5.41
C TRP A 264 11.31 6.78 4.98
N ASN A 265 11.87 5.57 5.07
CA ASN A 265 11.14 4.36 4.71
C ASN A 265 10.71 3.63 5.98
N ASP A 266 9.44 3.76 6.36
CA ASP A 266 8.94 3.23 7.65
C ASP A 266 9.19 1.73 7.81
N LEU A 267 9.16 0.97 6.70
CA LEU A 267 9.38 -0.47 6.70
C LEU A 267 10.79 -0.85 7.18
N PHE A 268 11.79 0.00 6.93
CA PHE A 268 13.18 -0.17 7.39
C PHE A 268 13.36 0.15 8.87
N HIS A 269 12.35 0.73 9.51
CA HIS A 269 12.36 1.08 10.92
C HIS A 269 11.46 0.19 11.78
N VAL A 270 10.75 -0.77 11.16
CA VAL A 270 9.98 -1.78 11.89
C VAL A 270 10.96 -2.74 12.60
N PRO A 271 10.95 -2.83 13.95
CA PRO A 271 11.98 -3.57 14.69
C PRO A 271 12.04 -5.07 14.40
N THR A 272 10.92 -5.67 13.98
CA THR A 272 10.83 -7.09 13.66
C THR A 272 11.32 -7.42 12.25
N LEU A 273 11.64 -6.41 11.44
CA LEU A 273 12.01 -6.56 10.04
C LEU A 273 13.47 -6.21 9.80
N HIS A 274 14.06 -6.92 8.84
CA HIS A 274 15.36 -6.59 8.25
C HIS A 274 15.21 -6.56 6.72
N PRO A 275 14.80 -5.42 6.14
CA PRO A 275 14.76 -5.25 4.69
C PRO A 275 16.17 -5.21 4.10
N GLU A 276 16.39 -5.92 2.99
CA GLU A 276 17.66 -5.93 2.27
C GLU A 276 17.58 -4.98 1.06
N ASP A 277 18.39 -3.92 1.04
CA ASP A 277 18.48 -3.02 -0.12
C ASP A 277 19.34 -3.67 -1.23
N THR A 278 18.71 -4.53 -2.03
CA THR A 278 19.36 -5.22 -3.15
C THR A 278 19.29 -4.43 -4.46
N GLY A 279 18.60 -3.29 -4.47
CA GLY A 279 18.24 -2.53 -5.68
C GLY A 279 17.23 -3.23 -6.60
N ALA A 280 16.86 -4.48 -6.33
CA ALA A 280 15.92 -5.26 -7.14
C ALA A 280 14.44 -5.06 -6.73
N TRP A 281 14.21 -4.45 -5.56
CA TRP A 281 12.88 -4.12 -5.06
C TRP A 281 12.92 -2.78 -4.32
N ARG A 282 11.77 -2.13 -4.22
CA ARG A 282 11.54 -0.95 -3.41
C ARG A 282 10.05 -0.88 -3.07
N ASN A 283 9.72 -0.36 -1.89
CA ASN A 283 8.35 0.04 -1.57
C ASN A 283 8.21 1.57 -1.66
N ASP A 284 6.99 2.06 -1.90
CA ASP A 284 6.65 3.46 -1.70
C ASP A 284 6.14 3.68 -0.26
N PRO A 285 6.91 4.35 0.63
CA PRO A 285 6.44 4.65 1.97
C PRO A 285 5.25 5.61 2.00
N LEU A 286 5.12 6.51 1.02
CA LEU A 286 4.02 7.47 0.95
C LEU A 286 2.70 6.77 0.63
N LEU A 287 2.72 5.77 -0.25
CA LEU A 287 1.56 4.94 -0.57
C LEU A 287 0.99 4.30 0.71
N ALA A 288 1.84 3.61 1.47
CA ALA A 288 1.46 2.95 2.72
C ALA A 288 0.92 3.95 3.75
N ARG A 289 1.60 5.09 3.95
CA ARG A 289 1.15 6.15 4.89
C ARG A 289 -0.21 6.71 4.51
N LYS A 290 -0.38 7.10 3.25
CA LYS A 290 -1.66 7.67 2.77
C LYS A 290 -2.81 6.69 2.95
N ALA A 291 -2.57 5.41 2.65
CA ALA A 291 -3.56 4.37 2.85
C ALA A 291 -3.95 4.23 4.32
N ILE A 292 -2.97 4.05 5.23
CA ILE A 292 -3.22 3.86 6.66
C ILE A 292 -3.88 5.09 7.29
N LEU A 293 -3.42 6.31 6.96
CA LEU A 293 -4.04 7.55 7.44
C LEU A 293 -5.50 7.67 6.99
N ARG A 294 -5.80 7.34 5.73
CA ARG A 294 -7.17 7.28 5.21
C ARG A 294 -8.00 6.25 5.98
N TYR A 295 -7.45 5.07 6.24
CA TYR A 295 -8.16 4.03 6.99
C TYR A 295 -8.47 4.43 8.43
N LEU A 296 -7.54 5.13 9.10
CA LEU A 296 -7.77 5.68 10.43
C LEU A 296 -8.90 6.72 10.46
N THR A 297 -9.09 7.50 9.38
CA THR A 297 -10.22 8.43 9.33
C THR A 297 -11.57 7.74 9.10
N THR A 298 -11.59 6.57 8.43
CA THR A 298 -12.84 5.83 8.15
C THR A 298 -13.39 5.05 9.34
N ILE A 299 -12.56 4.69 10.33
CA ILE A 299 -13.01 3.98 11.54
C ILE A 299 -14.08 4.80 12.27
N HIS A 300 -13.99 6.12 12.21
CA HIS A 300 -14.89 7.01 12.94
C HIS A 300 -15.91 7.59 11.96
N ARG A 301 -17.11 6.98 11.93
CA ARG A 301 -18.21 7.37 11.03
C ARG A 301 -18.74 8.79 11.26
N GLU A 302 -18.50 9.34 12.45
CA GLU A 302 -18.91 10.70 12.82
C GLU A 302 -17.75 11.71 12.68
N PRO A 303 -18.04 12.96 12.27
CA PRO A 303 -17.08 14.06 12.28
C PRO A 303 -16.39 14.19 13.64
N VAL A 304 -15.12 14.64 13.65
CA VAL A 304 -14.30 14.77 14.88
C VAL A 304 -15.06 15.44 16.03
N GLU A 305 -15.88 16.44 15.71
CA GLU A 305 -16.69 17.24 16.63
C GLU A 305 -17.83 16.47 17.34
N ARG A 306 -18.25 15.32 16.79
CA ARG A 306 -19.35 14.49 17.29
C ARG A 306 -18.89 13.14 17.83
N ARG A 307 -17.59 12.89 17.86
CA ARG A 307 -17.03 11.63 18.38
C ARG A 307 -17.22 11.56 19.88
N ALA A 308 -17.72 10.43 20.37
CA ALA A 308 -17.71 10.14 21.79
C ALA A 308 -16.23 10.06 22.26
N PRO A 309 -15.81 10.89 23.23
CA PRO A 309 -14.39 11.04 23.61
C PRO A 309 -13.73 9.77 24.16
N ASP A 310 -14.51 8.72 24.44
CA ASP A 310 -14.07 7.52 25.17
C ASP A 310 -14.24 6.20 24.38
N THR A 311 -14.31 6.26 23.04
CA THR A 311 -14.41 5.02 22.26
C THR A 311 -13.02 4.43 22.04
N TRP A 312 -12.79 3.25 22.60
CA TRP A 312 -11.55 2.51 22.43
C TRP A 312 -11.67 1.49 21.31
N TYR A 313 -10.55 1.18 20.67
CA TYR A 313 -10.46 0.14 19.64
C TYR A 313 -9.18 -0.65 19.88
N LYS A 314 -9.19 -1.94 19.57
CA LYS A 314 -7.95 -2.72 19.59
C LYS A 314 -7.19 -2.48 18.29
N LEU A 315 -5.89 -2.29 18.41
CA LEU A 315 -5.01 -2.15 17.24
C LEU A 315 -5.02 -3.42 16.39
N ASP A 316 -5.02 -4.61 17.01
CA ASP A 316 -5.09 -5.89 16.31
C ASP A 316 -6.38 -6.02 15.48
N ASP A 317 -7.51 -5.54 16.00
CA ASP A 317 -8.79 -5.56 15.27
C ASP A 317 -8.73 -4.62 14.04
N PHE A 318 -8.05 -3.47 14.17
CA PHE A 318 -7.79 -2.58 13.05
C PHE A 318 -6.89 -3.24 11.99
N VAL A 319 -5.80 -3.88 12.40
CA VAL A 319 -4.89 -4.60 11.50
C VAL A 319 -5.65 -5.70 10.76
N ASN A 320 -6.45 -6.49 11.47
CA ASN A 320 -7.28 -7.54 10.87
C ASN A 320 -8.31 -6.98 9.89
N ALA A 321 -8.97 -5.87 10.22
CA ALA A 321 -9.92 -5.24 9.32
C ALA A 321 -9.25 -4.68 8.05
N VAL A 322 -8.04 -4.11 8.16
CA VAL A 322 -7.24 -3.70 7.00
C VAL A 322 -6.87 -4.92 6.15
N LYS A 323 -6.43 -6.04 6.76
CA LYS A 323 -6.11 -7.28 6.05
C LYS A 323 -7.29 -7.81 5.23
N GLN A 324 -8.49 -7.76 5.80
CA GLN A 324 -9.70 -8.27 5.14
C GLN A 324 -10.21 -7.35 4.04
N THR A 325 -10.05 -6.04 4.20
CA THR A 325 -10.68 -5.03 3.32
C THR A 325 -9.72 -4.55 2.23
N HIS A 326 -8.46 -4.31 2.60
CA HIS A 326 -7.43 -3.72 1.76
C HIS A 326 -6.05 -4.37 2.01
N PRO A 327 -5.90 -5.69 1.81
CA PRO A 327 -4.64 -6.39 2.08
C PRO A 327 -3.46 -5.86 1.26
N ASP A 328 -3.72 -5.39 0.04
CA ASP A 328 -2.73 -4.98 -0.94
C ASP A 328 -2.32 -3.49 -0.82
N PHE A 329 -2.64 -2.82 0.29
CA PHE A 329 -2.44 -1.36 0.43
C PHE A 329 -0.98 -0.88 0.25
N GLN A 330 0.00 -1.77 0.42
CA GLN A 330 1.42 -1.48 0.15
C GLN A 330 1.90 -2.01 -1.20
N ARG A 331 1.15 -2.91 -1.83
CA ARG A 331 1.52 -3.68 -3.01
C ARG A 331 0.36 -3.66 -4.00
N PRO A 332 0.14 -2.56 -4.73
CA PRO A 332 -1.01 -2.44 -5.61
C PRO A 332 -1.12 -3.55 -6.66
N ASP A 333 0.01 -4.14 -7.05
CA ASP A 333 0.07 -5.27 -7.99
C ASP A 333 -0.27 -6.63 -7.36
N GLY A 334 -0.36 -6.71 -6.03
CA GLY A 334 -0.59 -7.93 -5.26
C GLY A 334 0.61 -8.90 -5.22
N ASP A 335 1.84 -8.44 -5.49
CA ASP A 335 3.02 -9.32 -5.48
C ASP A 335 3.70 -9.38 -4.10
N TYR A 336 3.44 -10.47 -3.38
CA TYR A 336 4.02 -10.73 -2.04
C TYR A 336 5.36 -11.46 -2.07
N THR A 337 5.92 -11.74 -3.25
CA THR A 337 7.11 -12.60 -3.38
C THR A 337 8.39 -11.85 -3.73
N THR A 338 8.27 -10.60 -4.18
CA THR A 338 9.38 -9.82 -4.73
C THR A 338 10.17 -9.00 -3.72
N TRP A 339 9.65 -8.79 -2.51
CA TRP A 339 10.31 -7.97 -1.49
C TRP A 339 11.31 -8.81 -0.70
N TYR A 340 12.57 -8.38 -0.68
CA TYR A 340 13.63 -9.06 0.06
C TYR A 340 13.64 -8.57 1.51
N ILE A 341 12.75 -9.14 2.32
CA ILE A 341 12.61 -8.82 3.74
C ILE A 341 12.86 -10.07 4.56
N ARG A 342 13.70 -9.95 5.58
CA ARG A 342 13.92 -10.99 6.58
C ARG A 342 13.27 -10.62 7.89
N ASP A 343 12.93 -11.65 8.66
CA ASP A 343 12.62 -11.49 10.06
C ASP A 343 13.90 -11.19 10.85
N ALA A 344 13.86 -10.15 11.68
CA ALA A 344 15.03 -9.67 12.42
C ALA A 344 15.57 -10.69 13.45
N THR A 345 14.72 -11.62 13.93
CA THR A 345 15.11 -12.60 14.97
C THR A 345 15.62 -13.90 14.35
N THR A 346 14.91 -14.42 13.36
CA THR A 346 15.14 -15.73 12.76
C THR A 346 15.97 -15.66 11.47
N SER A 347 16.14 -14.47 10.89
CA SER A 347 16.76 -14.25 9.57
C SER A 347 16.07 -15.00 8.42
N ALA A 348 14.90 -15.59 8.64
CA ALA A 348 14.10 -16.25 7.61
C ALA A 348 13.51 -15.20 6.67
N TYR A 349 13.46 -15.51 5.36
CA TYR A 349 12.78 -14.66 4.39
C TYR A 349 11.27 -14.65 4.65
N LEU A 350 10.69 -13.46 4.62
CA LEU A 350 9.26 -13.19 4.70
C LEU A 350 8.74 -12.99 3.29
N SER A 351 8.27 -14.08 2.69
CA SER A 351 7.74 -14.12 1.33
C SER A 351 6.33 -14.68 1.34
N GLY A 352 5.54 -14.32 0.33
CA GLY A 352 4.17 -14.78 0.17
C GLY A 352 3.17 -14.11 1.10
N PHE A 353 1.89 -14.33 0.82
CA PHE A 353 0.78 -13.73 1.58
C PHE A 353 0.70 -14.28 3.01
N GLU A 354 1.25 -15.46 3.27
CA GLU A 354 1.40 -16.04 4.61
C GLU A 354 2.25 -15.16 5.55
N SER A 355 3.12 -14.31 4.99
CA SER A 355 3.95 -13.39 5.77
C SER A 355 3.24 -12.05 6.08
N TRP A 356 1.98 -11.87 5.66
CA TRP A 356 1.28 -10.58 5.71
C TRP A 356 1.27 -9.95 7.10
N ASP A 357 0.96 -10.73 8.14
CA ASP A 357 0.90 -10.20 9.51
C ASP A 357 2.27 -9.74 10.01
N ARG A 358 3.34 -10.40 9.55
CA ARG A 358 4.71 -10.14 9.98
C ARG A 358 5.33 -8.96 9.25
N VAL A 359 4.84 -8.60 8.06
CA VAL A 359 5.35 -7.48 7.25
C VAL A 359 4.35 -6.33 7.27
N GLU A 360 3.19 -6.50 6.63
CA GLU A 360 2.17 -5.47 6.50
C GLU A 360 1.51 -5.14 7.84
N GLY A 361 1.15 -6.16 8.63
CA GLY A 361 0.60 -5.97 9.98
C GLY A 361 1.59 -5.27 10.92
N ALA A 362 2.86 -5.70 10.90
CA ALA A 362 3.93 -5.10 11.69
C ALA A 362 4.17 -3.62 11.32
N LEU A 363 4.07 -3.25 10.03
CA LEU A 363 4.14 -1.86 9.61
C LEU A 363 2.99 -1.02 10.20
N ILE A 364 1.75 -1.50 10.12
CA ILE A 364 0.59 -0.78 10.68
C ILE A 364 0.79 -0.56 12.18
N HIS A 365 1.22 -1.60 12.91
CA HIS A 365 1.55 -1.48 14.34
C HIS A 365 2.62 -0.42 14.59
N TYR A 366 3.72 -0.48 13.84
CA TYR A 366 4.80 0.49 13.96
C TYR A 366 4.30 1.91 13.72
N LEU A 367 3.58 2.17 12.62
CA LEU A 367 3.10 3.52 12.30
C LEU A 367 2.21 4.10 13.41
N VAL A 368 1.27 3.33 13.93
CA VAL A 368 0.34 3.77 14.97
C VAL A 368 1.04 4.01 16.31
N THR A 369 2.04 3.19 16.66
CA THR A 369 2.69 3.22 17.98
C THR A 369 3.97 4.06 18.04
N ALA A 370 4.55 4.43 16.90
CA ALA A 370 5.75 5.26 16.83
C ALA A 370 5.50 6.62 16.13
N PRO A 371 5.58 6.78 14.79
CA PRO A 371 5.53 8.11 14.16
C PRO A 371 4.18 8.83 14.29
N LEU A 372 3.08 8.12 14.60
CA LEU A 372 1.78 8.74 14.89
C LEU A 372 1.53 8.99 16.39
N ALA A 373 2.45 8.58 17.27
CA ALA A 373 2.36 8.82 18.70
C ALA A 373 3.01 10.17 19.06
N TRP A 374 2.25 11.26 18.85
CA TRP A 374 2.65 12.64 19.15
C TRP A 374 2.42 13.01 20.62
#